data_AF-A0AA35WKG3-F1
#
_entry.id   AF-A0AA35WKG3-F1
#
_cell.length_a   1.000
_cell.length_b   1.000
_cell.length_c   1.000
_cell.angle_alpha   90.00
_cell.angle_beta   90.00
_cell.angle_gamma   90.00
#
_symmetry.space_group_name_H-M   'P 1'
#
loop_
_entity.id
_entity.type
_entity.pdbx_description
1 polymer ?
#
loop_
_entity_poly.entity_id
_entity_poly.type
_entity_poly.pdbx_seq_one_letter_code
_entity_poly.pdbx_strand_id
1 'polypeptide(L)'
;MRICAASILLCCLLAPVIIEKKDITPPTHLSILVDTSQSMQLVDAPTNDTSTSRLSQVNQLLFNEQGQFLQALHDRFEVHLYPFDTGLHQSTVLPQDLDSETLPQFEPNGTLTDIGTAIREAAAAWKGQNTAGIVLITDGGHNSGQFPLEDVTALDVPVYAIGVGSVEPPKDIQIQHIDYTPIAYTNHESIIRVTVVQTGYTGKTTRLSLREMQRKTLVDTATLTFNQSPNATPANATTTQVVELKLTPQVEGNFQYTVELPVLDGELTEANNQKTFSVKL
;
A
#
# COMPACT_ATOMS: atom_id res chain seq x y z
N MET A 1 -53.96 41.62 -42.67
CA MET A 1 -54.38 40.22 -42.37
C MET A 1 -54.01 39.21 -43.47
N ARG A 2 -54.28 39.47 -44.76
CA ARG A 2 -53.96 38.50 -45.84
C ARG A 2 -52.47 38.20 -46.03
N ILE A 3 -51.61 39.21 -45.87
CA ILE A 3 -50.15 39.04 -45.99
C ILE A 3 -49.61 38.15 -44.85
N CYS A 4 -50.05 38.37 -43.61
CA CYS A 4 -49.68 37.51 -42.48
C CYS A 4 -50.09 36.04 -42.70
N ALA A 5 -51.31 35.81 -43.21
CA ALA A 5 -51.78 34.46 -43.52
C ALA A 5 -50.94 33.80 -44.62
N ALA A 6 -50.58 34.55 -45.67
CA ALA A 6 -49.72 34.06 -46.74
C ALA A 6 -48.30 33.75 -46.26
N SER A 7 -47.71 34.58 -45.39
CA SER A 7 -46.38 34.37 -44.81
C SER A 7 -46.33 33.13 -43.91
N ILE A 8 -47.36 32.92 -43.08
CA ILE A 8 -47.45 31.73 -42.22
C ILE A 8 -47.63 30.47 -43.08
N LEU A 9 -48.51 30.51 -44.09
CA LEU A 9 -48.73 29.39 -45.00
C LEU A 9 -47.43 29.03 -45.75
N LEU A 10 -46.70 30.03 -46.24
CA LEU A 10 -45.43 29.85 -46.92
C LEU A 10 -44.38 29.22 -45.98
N CYS A 11 -44.30 29.69 -44.73
CA CYS A 11 -43.38 29.14 -43.72
C CYS A 11 -43.71 27.67 -43.38
N CYS A 12 -45.00 27.34 -43.28
CA CYS A 12 -45.45 25.94 -43.11
C CYS A 12 -45.12 25.09 -44.35
N LEU A 13 -45.23 25.63 -45.56
CA LEU A 13 -44.89 24.94 -46.81
C LEU A 13 -43.39 24.71 -46.98
N LEU A 14 -42.58 25.62 -46.45
CA LEU A 14 -41.12 25.54 -46.41
C LEU A 14 -40.62 24.49 -45.40
N ALA A 15 -41.50 24.00 -44.51
CA ALA A 15 -41.21 22.98 -43.51
C ALA A 15 -39.80 23.13 -42.90
N PRO A 16 -39.50 24.26 -42.23
CA PRO A 16 -38.16 24.53 -41.73
C PRO A 16 -37.75 23.45 -40.73
N VAL A 17 -36.79 22.62 -41.11
CA VAL A 17 -36.21 21.62 -40.23
C VAL A 17 -35.08 22.28 -39.46
N ILE A 18 -35.27 22.48 -38.16
CA ILE A 18 -34.21 22.87 -37.25
C ILE A 18 -33.40 21.61 -36.93
N ILE A 19 -32.22 21.49 -37.51
CA ILE A 19 -31.30 20.39 -37.20
C ILE A 19 -30.37 20.88 -36.09
N GLU A 20 -30.71 20.51 -34.85
CA GLU A 20 -29.82 20.72 -33.71
C GLU A 20 -28.77 19.58 -33.70
N LYS A 21 -27.53 19.91 -34.09
CA LYS A 21 -26.41 18.99 -33.96
C LYS A 21 -25.82 19.17 -32.57
N LYS A 22 -26.02 18.18 -31.70
CA LYS A 22 -25.33 18.10 -30.42
C LYS A 22 -24.12 17.21 -30.59
N ASP A 23 -22.93 17.80 -30.60
CA ASP A 23 -21.69 17.03 -30.52
C ASP A 23 -21.58 16.49 -29.09
N ILE A 24 -21.83 15.19 -28.93
CA ILE A 24 -21.61 14.49 -27.66
C ILE A 24 -20.18 13.97 -27.71
N THR A 25 -19.24 14.73 -27.14
CA THR A 25 -17.92 14.18 -26.86
C THR A 25 -18.10 13.13 -25.76
N PRO A 26 -17.75 11.85 -26.01
CA PRO A 26 -17.86 10.83 -24.97
C PRO A 26 -16.99 11.24 -23.77
N PRO A 27 -17.46 11.04 -22.53
CA PRO A 27 -16.66 11.32 -21.35
C PRO A 27 -15.38 10.50 -21.41
N THR A 28 -14.28 11.11 -20.97
CA THR A 28 -13.00 10.41 -20.86
C THR A 28 -12.83 9.99 -19.41
N HIS A 29 -12.73 8.69 -19.16
CA HIS A 29 -12.67 8.13 -17.81
C HIS A 29 -11.24 8.17 -17.26
N LEU A 30 -11.09 8.53 -15.99
CA LEU A 30 -9.82 8.47 -15.26
C LEU A 30 -10.00 7.62 -14.01
N SER A 31 -9.25 6.53 -13.90
CA SER A 31 -9.27 5.69 -12.69
C SER A 31 -8.14 6.11 -11.75
N ILE A 32 -8.45 6.40 -10.49
CA ILE A 32 -7.47 6.68 -9.45
C ILE A 32 -7.53 5.53 -8.44
N LEU A 33 -6.46 4.76 -8.36
CA LEU A 33 -6.31 3.62 -7.46
C LEU A 33 -5.60 4.09 -6.20
N VAL A 34 -6.24 3.90 -5.06
CA VAL A 34 -5.72 4.30 -3.76
C VAL A 34 -5.42 3.07 -2.93
N ASP A 35 -4.16 2.93 -2.54
CA ASP A 35 -3.72 1.84 -1.67
C ASP A 35 -4.35 2.00 -0.28
N THR A 36 -5.03 0.95 0.18
CA THR A 36 -5.69 0.88 1.49
C THR A 36 -5.10 -0.22 2.37
N SER A 37 -3.87 -0.64 2.07
CA SER A 37 -3.14 -1.61 2.88
C SER A 37 -2.69 -1.04 4.23
N GLN A 38 -2.36 -1.92 5.16
CA GLN A 38 -1.92 -1.59 6.52
C GLN A 38 -0.64 -0.74 6.54
N SER A 39 0.23 -0.85 5.55
CA SER A 39 1.43 -0.01 5.47
C SER A 39 1.10 1.47 5.24
N MET A 40 -0.09 1.78 4.72
CA MET A 40 -0.59 3.14 4.59
C MET A 40 -1.01 3.76 5.95
N GLN A 41 -1.05 2.98 7.03
CA GLN A 41 -1.21 3.49 8.40
C GLN A 41 0.10 4.07 8.96
N LEU A 42 1.25 3.75 8.37
CA LEU A 42 2.55 4.21 8.86
C LEU A 42 2.69 5.74 8.79
N VAL A 43 3.43 6.28 9.76
CA VAL A 43 3.73 7.72 9.89
C VAL A 43 5.21 7.91 9.70
N ASP A 44 5.63 8.23 8.47
CA ASP A 44 7.05 8.28 8.10
C ASP A 44 7.54 9.65 7.61
N ALA A 45 6.63 10.56 7.24
CA ALA A 45 6.94 11.92 6.81
C ALA A 45 6.24 12.96 7.71
N PRO A 46 6.92 13.48 8.76
CA PRO A 46 6.35 14.56 9.56
C PRO A 46 6.21 15.81 8.69
N THR A 47 4.97 16.19 8.41
CA THR A 47 4.65 17.43 7.68
C THR A 47 4.21 18.45 8.72
N ASN A 48 4.98 19.54 8.90
CA ASN A 48 4.66 20.65 9.80
C ASN A 48 4.31 20.23 11.25
N ASP A 49 5.20 19.51 11.93
CA ASP A 49 5.04 19.03 13.33
C ASP A 49 3.82 18.13 13.60
N THR A 50 3.08 17.74 12.55
CA THR A 50 1.91 16.87 12.68
C THR A 50 2.25 15.50 12.11
N SER A 51 2.24 14.49 12.98
CA SER A 51 2.45 13.08 12.64
C SER A 51 1.20 12.53 11.96
N THR A 52 1.09 12.68 10.63
CA THR A 52 -0.01 12.12 9.82
C THR A 52 0.39 10.82 9.15
N SER A 53 -0.53 9.86 9.07
CA SER A 53 -0.30 8.61 8.34
C SER A 53 -0.22 8.85 6.84
N ARG A 54 0.45 7.95 6.12
CA ARG A 54 0.50 7.96 4.64
C ARG A 54 -0.90 8.07 4.02
N LEU A 55 -1.87 7.30 4.51
CA LEU A 55 -3.26 7.36 4.02
C LEU A 55 -3.95 8.69 4.35
N SER A 56 -3.66 9.28 5.51
CA SER A 56 -4.18 10.60 5.87
C SER A 56 -3.66 11.68 4.91
N GLN A 57 -2.40 11.59 4.48
CA GLN A 57 -1.85 12.50 3.46
C GLN A 57 -2.53 12.29 2.10
N VAL A 58 -2.86 11.06 1.73
CA VAL A 58 -3.63 10.78 0.50
C VAL A 58 -5.06 11.32 0.60
N ASN A 59 -5.74 11.09 1.72
CA ASN A 59 -7.07 11.65 1.97
C ASN A 59 -7.03 13.18 1.94
N GLN A 60 -5.97 13.81 2.47
CA GLN A 60 -5.78 15.26 2.36
C GLN A 60 -5.52 15.68 0.90
N LEU A 61 -4.68 14.97 0.13
CA LEU A 61 -4.45 15.30 -1.27
C LEU A 61 -5.72 15.23 -2.12
N LEU A 62 -6.55 14.22 -1.88
CA LEU A 62 -7.77 13.95 -2.65
C LEU A 62 -8.97 14.80 -2.17
N PHE A 63 -9.09 15.04 -0.87
CA PHE A 63 -10.31 15.56 -0.25
C PHE A 63 -10.11 16.82 0.62
N ASN A 64 -8.95 17.48 0.57
CA ASN A 64 -8.75 18.74 1.30
C ASN A 64 -9.77 19.82 0.86
N GLU A 65 -10.20 20.66 1.81
CA GLU A 65 -11.19 21.73 1.64
C GLU A 65 -10.81 22.76 0.56
N GLN A 66 -9.54 22.83 0.15
CA GLN A 66 -9.09 23.68 -0.95
C GLN A 66 -9.20 23.02 -2.34
N GLY A 67 -9.63 21.76 -2.43
CA GLY A 67 -10.24 21.08 -3.59
C GLY A 67 -9.48 21.00 -4.92
N GLN A 68 -8.35 21.71 -5.09
CA GLN A 68 -7.80 22.01 -6.42
C GLN A 68 -7.39 20.77 -7.22
N PHE A 69 -6.87 19.72 -6.58
CA PHE A 69 -6.36 18.55 -7.30
C PHE A 69 -7.49 17.71 -7.88
N LEU A 70 -8.40 17.22 -7.04
CA LEU A 70 -9.51 16.37 -7.49
C LEU A 70 -10.48 17.15 -8.38
N GLN A 71 -10.73 18.44 -8.08
CA GLN A 71 -11.56 19.31 -8.89
C GLN A 71 -10.95 19.54 -10.28
N ALA A 72 -9.64 19.83 -10.39
CA ALA A 72 -8.99 20.00 -11.69
C ALA A 72 -9.01 18.74 -12.56
N LEU A 73 -9.06 17.55 -11.94
CA LEU A 73 -9.26 16.28 -12.64
C LEU A 73 -10.72 16.09 -13.04
N HIS A 74 -11.66 16.38 -12.15
CA HIS A 74 -13.10 16.26 -12.40
C HIS A 74 -13.59 17.20 -13.53
N ASP A 75 -13.00 18.40 -13.65
CA ASP A 75 -13.31 19.36 -14.72
C ASP A 75 -12.96 18.83 -16.12
N ARG A 76 -12.07 17.83 -16.22
CA ARG A 76 -11.51 17.32 -17.48
C ARG A 76 -11.88 15.88 -17.76
N PHE A 77 -12.14 15.10 -16.72
CA PHE A 77 -12.31 13.65 -16.78
C PHE A 77 -13.46 13.21 -15.88
N GLU A 78 -14.10 12.11 -16.26
CA GLU A 78 -14.97 11.39 -15.35
C GLU A 78 -14.09 10.57 -14.41
N VAL A 79 -13.86 11.09 -13.20
CA VAL A 79 -12.95 10.50 -12.21
C VAL A 79 -13.63 9.39 -11.43
N HIS A 80 -12.98 8.24 -11.34
CA HIS A 80 -13.40 7.08 -10.56
C HIS A 80 -12.32 6.75 -9.52
N LEU A 81 -12.67 6.79 -8.23
CA LEU A 81 -11.74 6.47 -7.15
C LEU A 81 -11.93 5.02 -6.70
N TYR A 82 -10.89 4.21 -6.81
CA TYR A 82 -10.92 2.80 -6.41
C TYR A 82 -9.96 2.56 -5.25
N PRO A 83 -10.45 2.18 -4.06
CA PRO A 83 -9.57 1.62 -3.05
C PRO A 83 -9.05 0.26 -3.53
N PHE A 84 -7.81 -0.09 -3.19
CA PHE A 84 -7.28 -1.41 -3.46
C PHE A 84 -6.42 -1.94 -2.32
N ASP A 85 -6.36 -3.26 -2.22
CA ASP A 85 -5.43 -4.01 -1.38
C ASP A 85 -4.95 -5.25 -2.15
N THR A 86 -5.54 -6.43 -1.91
CA THR A 86 -5.40 -7.66 -2.70
C THR A 86 -6.14 -7.63 -4.04
N GLY A 87 -7.02 -6.67 -4.23
CA GLY A 87 -7.80 -6.46 -5.46
C GLY A 87 -8.45 -5.09 -5.47
N LEU A 88 -9.15 -4.77 -6.57
CA LEU A 88 -9.86 -3.51 -6.75
C LEU A 88 -11.21 -3.56 -6.04
N HIS A 89 -11.43 -2.64 -5.10
CA HIS A 89 -12.73 -2.48 -4.43
C HIS A 89 -13.68 -1.63 -5.26
N GLN A 90 -14.94 -1.53 -4.84
CA GLN A 90 -15.95 -0.75 -5.56
C GLN A 90 -15.55 0.73 -5.64
N SER A 91 -15.79 1.34 -6.81
CA SER A 91 -15.56 2.78 -7.02
C SER A 91 -16.33 3.60 -5.99
N THR A 92 -15.63 4.55 -5.38
CA THR A 92 -16.20 5.51 -4.46
C THR A 92 -16.98 6.55 -5.27
N VAL A 93 -18.26 6.70 -4.95
CA VAL A 93 -19.12 7.67 -5.63
C VAL A 93 -18.74 9.07 -5.17
N LEU A 94 -18.18 9.85 -6.09
CA LEU A 94 -17.92 11.26 -5.85
C LEU A 94 -19.25 12.04 -5.89
N PRO A 95 -19.50 12.95 -4.93
CA PRO A 95 -20.60 13.90 -5.03
C PRO A 95 -20.48 14.74 -6.30
N GLN A 96 -21.60 15.15 -6.89
CA GLN A 96 -21.60 16.09 -8.02
C GLN A 96 -21.04 17.47 -7.64
N ASP A 97 -21.09 17.79 -6.34
CA ASP A 97 -20.52 19.00 -5.76
C ASP A 97 -19.45 18.60 -4.73
N LEU A 98 -18.18 18.77 -5.11
CA LEU A 98 -17.02 18.43 -4.30
C LEU A 98 -16.84 19.38 -3.10
N ASP A 99 -17.63 20.47 -3.01
CA ASP A 99 -17.60 21.44 -1.91
C ASP A 99 -18.51 21.03 -0.72
N SER A 100 -19.17 19.86 -0.80
CA SER A 100 -20.05 19.35 0.26
C SER A 100 -19.28 18.75 1.45
N GLU A 101 -19.76 19.00 2.68
CA GLU A 101 -19.05 18.75 3.96
C GLU A 101 -18.69 17.28 4.31
N THR A 102 -19.03 16.29 3.49
CA THR A 102 -18.66 14.89 3.77
C THR A 102 -18.12 14.21 2.53
N LEU A 103 -16.86 14.49 2.21
CA LEU A 103 -16.10 13.67 1.28
C LEU A 103 -15.75 12.33 1.95
N PRO A 104 -15.81 11.21 1.21
CA PRO A 104 -15.44 9.91 1.73
C PRO A 104 -13.96 9.90 2.13
N GLN A 105 -13.61 9.11 3.15
CA GLN A 105 -12.22 8.87 3.53
C GLN A 105 -11.88 7.40 3.37
N PHE A 106 -10.67 7.12 2.89
CA PHE A 106 -10.15 5.76 2.82
C PHE A 106 -9.61 5.32 4.18
N GLU A 107 -9.79 4.04 4.50
CA GLU A 107 -9.35 3.41 5.75
C GLU A 107 -8.36 2.27 5.46
N PRO A 108 -7.27 2.11 6.24
CA PRO A 108 -6.20 1.15 5.97
C PRO A 108 -6.53 -0.25 6.52
N ASN A 109 -7.42 -0.99 5.84
CA ASN A 109 -7.88 -2.31 6.29
C ASN A 109 -7.19 -3.48 5.59
N GLY A 110 -6.49 -3.25 4.48
CA GLY A 110 -5.91 -4.29 3.64
C GLY A 110 -4.68 -4.93 4.28
N THR A 111 -4.65 -6.25 4.42
CA THR A 111 -3.50 -6.97 5.02
C THR A 111 -2.38 -7.24 4.03
N LEU A 112 -2.68 -7.21 2.74
CA LEU A 112 -1.79 -7.50 1.63
C LEU A 112 -2.07 -6.55 0.48
N THR A 113 -1.09 -6.39 -0.41
CA THR A 113 -1.13 -5.45 -1.53
C THR A 113 -0.76 -6.19 -2.82
N ASP A 114 -1.71 -6.29 -3.73
CA ASP A 114 -1.56 -6.80 -5.09
C ASP A 114 -1.88 -5.70 -6.11
N ILE A 115 -0.87 -4.86 -6.35
CA ILE A 115 -0.88 -3.79 -7.36
C ILE A 115 -1.19 -4.36 -8.76
N GLY A 116 -0.67 -5.54 -9.09
CA GLY A 116 -0.83 -6.12 -10.42
C GLY A 116 -2.29 -6.46 -10.74
N THR A 117 -2.98 -7.09 -9.79
CA THR A 117 -4.41 -7.37 -9.91
C THR A 117 -5.24 -6.10 -9.95
N ALA A 118 -4.96 -5.13 -9.07
CA ALA A 118 -5.68 -3.86 -9.05
C ALA A 118 -5.61 -3.10 -10.39
N ILE A 119 -4.42 -3.00 -11.01
CA ILE A 119 -4.26 -2.34 -12.31
C ILE A 119 -5.03 -3.08 -13.41
N ARG A 120 -4.96 -4.42 -13.45
CA ARG A 120 -5.68 -5.22 -14.46
C ARG A 120 -7.19 -5.08 -14.32
N GLU A 121 -7.72 -5.12 -13.11
CA GLU A 121 -9.15 -4.98 -12.86
C GLU A 121 -9.65 -3.58 -13.23
N ALA A 122 -8.86 -2.54 -12.95
CA ALA A 122 -9.19 -1.17 -13.33
C ALA A 122 -9.19 -0.98 -14.86
N ALA A 123 -8.18 -1.54 -15.54
CA ALA A 123 -8.12 -1.51 -17.01
C ALA A 123 -9.28 -2.32 -17.64
N ALA A 124 -9.64 -3.45 -17.04
CA ALA A 124 -10.75 -4.28 -17.50
C ALA A 124 -12.12 -3.60 -17.32
N ALA A 125 -12.32 -2.87 -16.22
CA ALA A 125 -13.56 -2.15 -15.93
C ALA A 125 -13.94 -1.14 -17.01
N TRP A 126 -12.94 -0.54 -17.67
CA TRP A 126 -13.12 0.48 -18.71
C TRP A 126 -12.71 0.03 -20.10
N LYS A 127 -12.50 -1.28 -20.31
CA LYS A 127 -12.09 -1.81 -21.62
C LYS A 127 -13.11 -1.45 -22.71
N GLY A 128 -12.62 -0.83 -23.78
CA GLY A 128 -13.45 -0.39 -24.90
C GLY A 128 -14.14 0.96 -24.68
N GLN A 129 -13.93 1.62 -23.54
CA GLN A 129 -14.29 3.02 -23.31
C GLN A 129 -13.08 3.92 -23.56
N ASN A 130 -13.33 5.23 -23.65
CA ASN A 130 -12.25 6.22 -23.76
C ASN A 130 -11.65 6.48 -22.36
N THR A 131 -10.51 5.88 -22.07
CA THR A 131 -9.83 6.00 -20.77
C THR A 131 -8.57 6.87 -20.90
N ALA A 132 -8.48 7.93 -20.09
CA ALA A 132 -7.32 8.81 -20.06
C ALA A 132 -6.08 8.14 -19.45
N GLY A 133 -6.30 7.25 -18.48
CA GLY A 133 -5.24 6.58 -17.75
C GLY A 133 -5.68 6.00 -16.42
N ILE A 134 -4.71 5.42 -15.73
CA ILE A 134 -4.79 4.95 -14.36
C ILE A 134 -3.78 5.74 -13.53
N VAL A 135 -4.22 6.41 -12.47
CA VAL A 135 -3.34 7.02 -11.46
C VAL A 135 -3.24 6.04 -10.29
N LEU A 136 -2.05 5.57 -9.97
CA LEU A 136 -1.80 4.65 -8.87
C LEU A 136 -1.17 5.41 -7.71
N ILE A 137 -1.82 5.42 -6.54
CA ILE A 137 -1.33 6.05 -5.32
C ILE A 137 -1.03 4.95 -4.31
N THR A 138 0.25 4.73 -4.00
CA THR A 138 0.73 3.62 -3.15
C THR A 138 2.09 3.95 -2.52
N ASP A 139 2.44 3.28 -1.44
CA ASP A 139 3.80 3.28 -0.89
C ASP A 139 4.73 2.26 -1.59
N GLY A 140 4.21 1.51 -2.57
CA GLY A 140 4.96 0.58 -3.42
C GLY A 140 5.10 -0.85 -2.85
N GLY A 141 4.45 -1.14 -1.71
CA GLY A 141 4.59 -2.40 -0.99
C GLY A 141 3.89 -3.62 -1.61
N HIS A 142 4.18 -4.00 -2.86
CA HIS A 142 3.61 -5.22 -3.47
C HIS A 142 4.11 -6.49 -2.74
N ASN A 143 3.21 -7.19 -2.07
CA ASN A 143 3.55 -8.34 -1.22
C ASN A 143 2.63 -9.56 -1.43
N SER A 144 1.71 -9.49 -2.40
CA SER A 144 0.82 -10.60 -2.78
C SER A 144 0.77 -10.77 -4.28
N GLY A 145 0.86 -12.02 -4.73
CA GLY A 145 0.93 -12.35 -6.15
C GLY A 145 2.33 -12.13 -6.74
N GLN A 146 2.44 -12.37 -8.04
CA GLN A 146 3.65 -12.05 -8.81
C GLN A 146 3.40 -10.72 -9.53
N PHE A 147 4.33 -9.77 -9.40
CA PHE A 147 4.20 -8.50 -10.09
C PHE A 147 4.28 -8.71 -11.61
N PRO A 148 3.20 -8.46 -12.37
CA PRO A 148 3.11 -8.85 -13.76
C PRO A 148 3.58 -7.70 -14.64
N LEU A 149 4.88 -7.39 -14.60
CA LEU A 149 5.44 -6.24 -15.33
C LEU A 149 5.08 -6.27 -16.82
N GLU A 150 5.17 -7.45 -17.44
CA GLU A 150 4.81 -7.65 -18.84
C GLU A 150 3.34 -7.30 -19.11
N ASP A 151 2.41 -7.80 -18.28
CA ASP A 151 0.98 -7.51 -18.41
C ASP A 151 0.71 -6.01 -18.29
N VAL A 152 1.33 -5.34 -17.32
CA VAL A 152 1.14 -3.89 -17.09
C VAL A 152 1.69 -3.09 -18.27
N THR A 153 2.84 -3.48 -18.82
CA THR A 153 3.41 -2.80 -20.00
C THR A 153 2.65 -3.06 -21.29
N ALA A 154 1.88 -4.16 -21.36
CA ALA A 154 1.05 -4.51 -22.51
C ALA A 154 -0.32 -3.83 -22.49
N LEU A 155 -0.67 -3.09 -21.43
CA LEU A 155 -1.91 -2.34 -21.35
C LEU A 155 -1.90 -1.16 -22.33
N ASP A 156 -3.01 -0.98 -23.05
CA ASP A 156 -3.23 0.18 -23.93
C ASP A 156 -3.51 1.48 -23.14
N VAL A 157 -3.57 1.41 -21.80
CA VAL A 157 -3.92 2.50 -20.90
C VAL A 157 -2.67 2.93 -20.11
N PRO A 158 -2.29 4.22 -20.12
CA PRO A 158 -1.11 4.68 -19.39
C PRO A 158 -1.34 4.61 -17.87
N VAL A 159 -0.31 4.16 -17.14
CA VAL A 159 -0.30 4.10 -15.67
C VAL A 159 0.66 5.17 -15.12
N TYR A 160 0.14 6.07 -14.28
CA TYR A 160 0.88 7.12 -13.60
C TYR A 160 1.00 6.78 -12.11
N ALA A 161 2.20 6.51 -11.62
CA ALA A 161 2.43 6.16 -10.22
C ALA A 161 2.80 7.38 -9.39
N ILE A 162 2.13 7.54 -8.23
CA ILE A 162 2.43 8.52 -7.19
C ILE A 162 2.83 7.74 -5.94
N GLY A 163 4.11 7.83 -5.58
CA GLY A 163 4.66 7.21 -4.37
C GLY A 163 4.29 8.00 -3.13
N VAL A 164 3.82 7.31 -2.09
CA VAL A 164 3.46 7.92 -0.79
C VAL A 164 4.43 7.45 0.29
N GLY A 165 5.00 8.40 1.04
CA GLY A 165 5.91 8.14 2.14
C GLY A 165 7.16 9.02 2.12
N SER A 166 8.08 8.74 3.04
CA SER A 166 9.36 9.44 3.13
C SER A 166 10.29 9.08 1.98
N VAL A 167 11.01 10.08 1.45
CA VAL A 167 12.07 9.88 0.45
C VAL A 167 13.28 9.16 1.07
N GLU A 168 13.54 9.38 2.35
CA GLU A 168 14.59 8.68 3.10
C GLU A 168 14.02 7.42 3.75
N PRO A 169 14.68 6.25 3.61
CA PRO A 169 14.28 5.03 4.28
C PRO A 169 14.22 5.25 5.80
N PRO A 170 13.10 4.89 6.46
CA PRO A 170 12.99 5.02 7.89
C PRO A 170 13.93 4.05 8.61
N LYS A 171 14.21 4.35 9.88
CA LYS A 171 14.92 3.42 10.74
C LYS A 171 14.01 2.24 11.05
N ASP A 172 14.54 1.04 10.89
CA ASP A 172 13.78 -0.19 11.05
C ASP A 172 14.72 -1.32 11.46
N ILE A 173 14.22 -2.22 12.30
CA ILE A 173 14.86 -3.49 12.59
C ILE A 173 13.78 -4.56 12.44
N GLN A 174 14.13 -5.71 11.85
CA GLN A 174 13.13 -6.74 11.59
C GLN A 174 13.70 -8.14 11.58
N ILE A 175 12.85 -9.10 11.95
CA ILE A 175 13.10 -10.53 11.80
C ILE A 175 12.64 -10.97 10.41
N GLN A 176 13.56 -10.98 9.45
CA GLN A 176 13.27 -11.37 8.07
C GLN A 176 12.94 -12.86 7.96
N HIS A 177 13.80 -13.72 8.52
CA HIS A 177 13.67 -15.16 8.38
C HIS A 177 14.12 -15.91 9.63
N ILE A 178 13.52 -17.07 9.89
CA ILE A 178 13.95 -18.00 10.94
C ILE A 178 14.12 -19.37 10.29
N ASP A 179 15.37 -19.83 10.21
CA ASP A 179 15.71 -21.20 9.84
C ASP A 179 15.76 -22.07 11.10
N TYR A 180 14.92 -23.09 11.14
CA TYR A 180 14.87 -24.03 12.26
C TYR A 180 14.50 -25.44 11.79
N THR A 181 14.88 -26.45 12.57
CA THR A 181 14.45 -27.83 12.33
C THR A 181 13.07 -28.05 12.98
N PRO A 182 12.04 -28.48 12.23
CA PRO A 182 10.69 -28.66 12.79
C PRO A 182 10.58 -29.77 13.83
N ILE A 183 11.57 -30.67 13.89
CA ILE A 183 11.66 -31.76 14.85
C ILE A 183 12.97 -31.61 15.61
N ALA A 184 12.90 -31.49 16.93
CA ALA A 184 14.06 -31.47 17.82
C ALA A 184 13.92 -32.61 18.84
N TYR A 185 15.04 -33.14 19.33
CA TYR A 185 15.02 -34.24 20.29
C TYR A 185 15.23 -33.72 21.72
N THR A 186 14.52 -34.33 22.66
CA THR A 186 14.72 -34.08 24.09
C THR A 186 16.18 -34.28 24.48
N ASN A 187 16.73 -33.35 25.27
CA ASN A 187 18.13 -33.31 25.72
C ASN A 187 19.18 -33.13 24.61
N HIS A 188 18.78 -32.76 23.39
CA HIS A 188 19.70 -32.38 22.32
C HIS A 188 19.61 -30.90 21.99
N GLU A 189 20.76 -30.25 21.81
CA GLU A 189 20.83 -28.86 21.37
C GLU A 189 20.44 -28.76 19.89
N SER A 190 19.46 -27.93 19.60
CA SER A 190 19.04 -27.56 18.24
C SER A 190 19.36 -26.10 18.00
N ILE A 191 19.97 -25.80 16.84
CA ILE A 191 20.33 -24.44 16.44
C ILE A 191 19.18 -23.83 15.65
N ILE A 192 18.76 -22.64 16.04
CA ILE A 192 17.80 -21.80 15.33
C ILE A 192 18.58 -20.62 14.77
N ARG A 193 18.58 -20.44 13.45
CA ARG A 193 19.23 -19.29 12.82
C ARG A 193 18.19 -18.24 12.50
N VAL A 194 18.39 -17.04 13.04
CA VAL A 194 17.51 -15.90 12.85
C VAL A 194 18.23 -14.89 11.98
N THR A 195 17.62 -14.57 10.85
CA THR A 195 18.08 -13.51 9.95
C THR A 195 17.43 -12.21 10.37
N VAL A 196 18.23 -11.30 10.93
CA VAL A 196 17.82 -9.96 11.34
C VAL A 196 18.33 -8.96 10.30
N VAL A 197 17.44 -8.08 9.86
CA VAL A 197 17.76 -6.97 8.96
C VAL A 197 17.57 -5.68 9.72
N GLN A 198 18.52 -4.75 9.59
CA GLN A 198 18.45 -3.43 10.20
C GLN A 198 18.72 -2.35 9.17
N THR A 199 18.07 -1.21 9.32
CA THR A 199 18.32 0.03 8.58
C THR A 199 18.47 1.17 9.59
N GLY A 200 19.61 1.87 9.56
CA GLY A 200 19.83 3.06 10.39
C GLY A 200 20.18 2.82 11.88
N TYR A 201 20.42 1.56 12.28
CA TYR A 201 20.83 1.16 13.63
C TYR A 201 22.30 0.71 13.75
N THR A 202 23.11 1.04 12.75
CA THR A 202 24.55 0.77 12.74
C THR A 202 25.24 1.24 14.03
N GLY A 203 26.03 0.35 14.66
CA GLY A 203 26.74 0.60 15.91
C GLY A 203 25.88 0.44 17.18
N LYS A 204 24.56 0.26 17.05
CA LYS A 204 23.70 -0.06 18.18
C LYS A 204 23.80 -1.53 18.54
N THR A 205 23.60 -1.81 19.83
CA THR A 205 23.54 -3.16 20.36
C THR A 205 22.12 -3.43 20.85
N THR A 206 21.56 -4.56 20.44
CA THR A 206 20.24 -5.04 20.87
C THR A 206 20.32 -6.48 21.33
N ARG A 207 19.22 -7.00 21.87
CA ARG A 207 19.11 -8.36 22.39
C ARG A 207 17.99 -9.10 21.67
N LEU A 208 18.34 -10.20 21.02
CA LEU A 208 17.38 -11.15 20.47
C LEU A 208 17.01 -12.16 21.55
N SER A 209 15.72 -12.41 21.72
CA SER A 209 15.22 -13.32 22.76
C SER A 209 14.38 -14.42 22.13
N LEU A 210 14.60 -15.67 22.54
CA LEU A 210 13.75 -16.81 22.22
C LEU A 210 12.86 -17.11 23.42
N ARG A 211 11.54 -17.10 23.23
CA ARG A 211 10.56 -17.43 24.28
C ARG A 211 9.67 -18.59 23.90
N GLU A 212 9.31 -19.41 24.87
CA GLU A 212 8.25 -20.40 24.74
C GLU A 212 6.89 -19.73 24.99
N MET A 213 5.96 -19.80 24.03
CA MET A 213 4.71 -19.04 24.07
C MET A 213 3.77 -19.45 25.21
N GLN A 214 3.70 -20.75 25.53
CA GLN A 214 2.79 -21.28 26.57
C GLN A 214 3.21 -20.86 27.98
N ARG A 215 4.51 -20.89 28.26
CA ARG A 215 5.07 -20.59 29.59
C ARG A 215 5.63 -19.18 29.71
N LYS A 216 5.73 -18.45 28.60
CA LYS A 216 6.43 -17.15 28.47
C LYS A 216 7.86 -17.17 29.03
N THR A 217 8.46 -18.35 29.07
CA THR A 217 9.81 -18.58 29.59
C THR A 217 10.83 -18.15 28.56
N LEU A 218 11.85 -17.42 29.00
CA LEU A 218 13.02 -17.13 28.19
C LEU A 218 13.83 -18.42 28.05
N VAL A 219 14.01 -18.87 26.81
CA VAL A 219 14.76 -20.08 26.47
C VAL A 219 16.23 -19.75 26.25
N ASP A 220 16.48 -18.75 25.42
CA ASP A 220 17.83 -18.31 25.09
C ASP A 220 17.83 -16.83 24.69
N THR A 221 19.01 -16.21 24.73
CA THR A 221 19.19 -14.85 24.28
C THR A 221 20.56 -14.63 23.64
N ALA A 222 20.58 -13.86 22.56
CA ALA A 222 21.80 -13.44 21.90
C ALA A 222 21.89 -11.92 21.87
N THR A 223 23.09 -11.40 22.10
CA THR A 223 23.37 -9.97 21.93
C THR A 223 23.86 -9.71 20.51
N LEU A 224 23.23 -8.76 19.83
CA LEU A 224 23.56 -8.36 18.47
C LEU A 224 24.14 -6.96 18.51
N THR A 225 25.34 -6.79 17.96
CA THR A 225 25.88 -5.46 17.66
C THR A 225 25.88 -5.29 16.15
N PHE A 226 25.18 -4.28 15.65
CA PHE A 226 25.06 -4.04 14.22
C PHE A 226 26.35 -3.44 13.69
N ASN A 227 27.13 -4.25 13.00
CA ASN A 227 28.39 -3.83 12.42
C ASN A 227 28.17 -3.03 11.14
N GLN A 228 29.07 -2.07 10.86
CA GLN A 228 29.11 -1.43 9.55
C GLN A 228 29.44 -2.47 8.48
N SER A 229 28.61 -2.52 7.43
CA SER A 229 29.00 -3.21 6.21
C SER A 229 30.24 -2.51 5.62
N PRO A 230 31.32 -3.24 5.26
CA PRO A 230 32.57 -2.64 4.75
C PRO A 230 32.39 -1.78 3.48
N ASN A 231 31.27 -1.93 2.77
CA ASN A 231 30.95 -1.22 1.52
C ASN A 231 29.79 -0.22 1.66
N ALA A 232 29.35 0.09 2.88
CA ALA A 232 28.19 0.96 3.12
C ALA A 232 28.59 2.44 3.28
N THR A 233 28.20 3.27 2.30
CA THR A 233 28.11 4.73 2.43
C THR A 233 26.69 5.11 1.98
N PRO A 234 25.88 5.94 2.69
CA PRO A 234 26.03 6.56 4.01
C PRO A 234 25.21 5.84 5.11
N ALA A 235 24.96 6.51 6.25
CA ALA A 235 24.38 6.04 7.52
C ALA A 235 23.06 5.23 7.49
N ASN A 236 22.41 5.09 6.33
CA ASN A 236 21.16 4.36 6.12
C ASN A 236 21.38 3.00 5.42
N ALA A 237 22.55 2.39 5.61
CA ALA A 237 22.84 1.12 4.98
C ALA A 237 22.07 -0.02 5.67
N THR A 238 21.17 -0.63 4.90
CA THR A 238 20.52 -1.88 5.29
C THR A 238 21.58 -2.97 5.42
N THR A 239 21.68 -3.58 6.60
CA THR A 239 22.61 -4.68 6.87
C THR A 239 21.83 -5.90 7.35
N THR A 240 22.23 -7.06 6.85
CA THR A 240 21.68 -8.36 7.26
C THR A 240 22.68 -9.07 8.15
N GLN A 241 22.22 -9.62 9.26
CA GLN A 241 23.02 -10.43 10.17
C GLN A 241 22.25 -11.70 10.55
N VAL A 242 22.96 -12.82 10.53
CA VAL A 242 22.43 -14.10 11.01
C VAL A 242 22.91 -14.33 12.44
N VAL A 243 21.97 -14.71 13.30
CA VAL A 243 22.22 -14.97 14.72
C VAL A 243 21.72 -16.35 15.06
N GLU A 244 22.55 -17.10 15.77
CA GLU A 244 22.20 -18.44 16.21
C GLU A 244 21.69 -18.40 17.65
N LEU A 245 20.49 -18.94 17.86
CA LEU A 245 19.89 -19.20 19.17
C LEU A 245 19.88 -20.72 19.40
N LYS A 246 19.99 -21.12 20.66
CA LYS A 246 20.05 -22.52 21.07
C LYS A 246 18.76 -22.92 21.75
N LEU A 247 18.20 -24.04 21.31
CA LEU A 247 17.04 -24.68 21.93
C LEU A 247 17.45 -26.05 22.45
N THR A 248 17.28 -26.28 23.76
CA THR A 248 17.50 -27.59 24.40
C THR A 248 16.19 -28.08 25.03
N PRO A 249 15.35 -28.83 24.30
CA PRO A 249 14.08 -29.36 24.78
C PRO A 249 14.23 -30.27 25.99
N GLN A 250 13.33 -30.14 26.97
CA GLN A 250 13.31 -30.99 28.18
C GLN A 250 12.07 -31.89 28.26
N VAL A 251 11.02 -31.57 27.50
CA VAL A 251 9.73 -32.27 27.55
C VAL A 251 9.24 -32.47 26.12
N GLU A 252 8.73 -33.67 25.83
CA GLU A 252 8.14 -34.01 24.54
C GLU A 252 6.80 -33.29 24.33
N GLY A 253 6.50 -32.94 23.08
CA GLY A 253 5.25 -32.27 22.72
C GLY A 253 5.37 -31.26 21.58
N ASN A 254 4.27 -30.59 21.26
CA ASN A 254 4.26 -29.52 20.28
C ASN A 254 4.37 -28.17 20.99
N PHE A 255 5.46 -27.44 20.73
CA PHE A 255 5.72 -26.16 21.36
C PHE A 255 5.77 -25.05 20.32
N GLN A 256 5.21 -23.90 20.68
CA GLN A 256 5.33 -22.67 19.91
C GLN A 256 6.37 -21.77 20.56
N TYR A 257 7.31 -21.30 19.75
CA TYR A 257 8.36 -20.40 20.16
C TYR A 257 8.23 -19.08 19.41
N THR A 258 8.53 -17.98 20.10
CA THR A 258 8.55 -16.64 19.53
C THR A 258 9.95 -16.08 19.67
N VAL A 259 10.51 -15.64 18.56
CA VAL A 259 11.70 -14.80 18.56
C VAL A 259 11.23 -13.35 18.61
N GLU A 260 11.79 -12.57 19.52
CA GLU A 260 11.45 -11.16 19.71
C GLU A 260 12.71 -10.28 19.74
N LEU A 261 12.58 -9.09 19.17
CA LEU A 261 13.50 -7.96 19.30
C LEU A 261 12.81 -6.84 20.10
N PRO A 262 13.53 -6.12 20.97
CA PRO A 262 12.99 -4.94 21.61
C PRO A 262 12.85 -3.81 20.60
N VAL A 263 11.78 -3.03 20.75
CA VAL A 263 11.57 -1.81 19.96
C VAL A 263 12.71 -0.83 20.21
N LEU A 264 13.30 -0.31 19.13
CA LEU A 264 14.39 0.65 19.20
C LEU A 264 13.88 2.08 18.97
N ASP A 265 14.61 3.06 19.51
CA ASP A 265 14.25 4.47 19.35
C ASP A 265 14.19 4.87 17.86
N GLY A 266 13.08 5.46 17.44
CA GLY A 266 12.87 5.96 16.08
C GLY A 266 12.41 4.91 15.06
N GLU A 267 12.02 3.72 15.52
CA GLU A 267 11.41 2.68 14.69
C GLU A 267 9.96 3.02 14.35
N LEU A 268 9.53 2.74 13.12
CA LEU A 268 8.17 3.05 12.68
C LEU A 268 7.14 2.01 13.10
N THR A 269 7.54 0.75 13.21
CA THR A 269 6.64 -0.37 13.51
C THR A 269 7.36 -1.42 14.33
N GLU A 270 6.66 -2.00 15.30
CA GLU A 270 7.16 -3.15 16.06
C GLU A 270 6.63 -4.49 15.52
N ALA A 271 5.76 -4.46 14.51
CA ALA A 271 5.05 -5.65 14.02
C ALA A 271 6.00 -6.68 13.40
N ASN A 272 7.12 -6.22 12.83
CA ASN A 272 8.17 -7.02 12.19
C ASN A 272 9.29 -7.45 13.18
N ASN A 273 9.21 -7.05 14.46
CA ASN A 273 10.16 -7.41 15.50
C ASN A 273 9.90 -8.75 16.19
N GLN A 274 8.78 -9.40 15.90
CA GLN A 274 8.47 -10.71 16.44
C GLN A 274 8.11 -11.71 15.34
N LYS A 275 8.51 -12.97 15.53
CA LYS A 275 8.11 -14.06 14.64
C LYS A 275 7.96 -15.35 15.41
N THR A 276 6.82 -16.01 15.21
CA THR A 276 6.45 -17.24 15.92
C THR A 276 6.60 -18.44 14.99
N PHE A 277 7.11 -19.54 15.53
CA PHE A 277 7.28 -20.80 14.83
C PHE A 277 6.97 -21.99 15.74
N SER A 278 6.65 -23.14 15.15
CA SER A 278 6.29 -24.36 15.91
C SER A 278 7.36 -25.41 15.75
N VAL A 279 7.75 -26.04 16.85
CA VAL A 279 8.69 -27.18 16.87
C VAL A 279 8.03 -28.35 17.59
N LYS A 280 8.18 -29.53 17.01
CA LYS A 280 7.80 -30.81 17.62
C LYS A 280 9.00 -31.39 18.34
N LEU A 281 8.84 -31.65 19.63
CA LEU A 281 9.85 -32.17 20.56
C LEU A 281 9.57 -33.63 20.89
#